data_AF-A0A0N0D7C6-F1
#
_entry.id   AF-A0A0N0D7C6-F1
#
_cell.length_a   1.000
_cell.length_b   1.000
_cell.length_c   1.000
_cell.angle_alpha   90.00
_cell.angle_beta   90.00
_cell.angle_gamma   90.00
#
_symmetry.space_group_name_H-M   'P 1'
#
loop_
_entity.id
_entity.type
_entity.pdbx_description
1 polymer ?
#
loop_
_entity_poly.entity_id
_entity_poly.type
_entity_poly.pdbx_seq_one_letter_code
_entity_poly.pdbx_strand_id
1 'polypeptide(L)' 'MKNFYTTLNIQENADSTTIKKAFRSMAMKYHPDKPQGDSEKFRQANIAYKVL' A
#
# COMPACT_ATOMS: atom_id res chain seq x y z
N MET A 1 -8.68 5.21 -14.20
CA MET A 1 -8.85 4.45 -12.95
C MET A 1 -7.50 4.41 -12.25
N LYS A 2 -7.39 4.87 -10.99
CA LYS A 2 -6.12 4.79 -10.25
C LYS A 2 -5.91 3.32 -9.89
N ASN A 3 -4.97 2.65 -10.53
CA ASN A 3 -4.67 1.24 -10.27
C ASN A 3 -3.97 1.12 -8.91
N PHE A 4 -4.76 1.10 -7.85
CA PHE A 4 -4.31 0.90 -6.47
C PHE A 4 -3.45 -0.36 -6.30
N TYR A 5 -3.69 -1.38 -7.13
CA TYR A 5 -2.87 -2.57 -7.24
C TYR A 5 -1.44 -2.29 -7.74
N THR A 6 -1.27 -1.45 -8.78
CA THR A 6 0.07 -1.00 -9.21
C THR A 6 0.76 -0.13 -8.16
N THR A 7 0.01 0.69 -7.41
CA THR A 7 0.58 1.49 -6.31
C THR A 7 1.06 0.61 -5.16
N LEU A 8 0.34 -0.47 -4.86
CA LEU A 8 0.71 -1.48 -3.87
C LEU A 8 1.66 -2.56 -4.42
N ASN A 9 2.01 -2.49 -5.71
CA ASN A 9 2.83 -3.46 -6.42
C ASN A 9 2.35 -4.92 -6.24
N ILE A 10 1.02 -5.10 -6.24
CA ILE A 10 0.33 -6.37 -6.11
C ILE A 10 -0.44 -6.68 -7.39
N GLN A 11 -0.72 -7.95 -7.63
CA GLN A 11 -1.58 -8.35 -8.75
C GLN A 11 -3.02 -7.87 -8.51
N GLU A 12 -3.73 -7.56 -9.60
CA GLU A 12 -5.13 -7.11 -9.55
C GLU A 12 -6.08 -8.19 -9.00
N ASN A 13 -5.67 -9.46 -9.00
CA ASN A 13 -6.41 -10.56 -8.37
C ASN A 13 -6.02 -10.82 -6.91
N ALA A 14 -5.17 -9.99 -6.30
CA ALA A 14 -4.60 -10.28 -5.01
C ALA A 14 -5.68 -10.40 -3.92
N ASP A 15 -5.64 -11.50 -3.19
CA ASP A 15 -6.54 -11.78 -2.08
C ASP A 15 -6.39 -10.72 -0.97
N SER A 16 -7.44 -10.53 -0.16
CA SER A 16 -7.42 -9.64 1.01
C SER A 16 -6.22 -9.91 1.96
N THR A 17 -5.79 -11.16 2.07
CA THR A 17 -4.58 -11.57 2.81
C THR A 17 -3.29 -11.00 2.20
N THR A 18 -3.17 -11.05 0.88
CA THR A 18 -2.04 -10.51 0.13
C THR A 18 -2.03 -8.99 0.18
N ILE A 19 -3.20 -8.35 0.05
CA ILE A 19 -3.36 -6.90 0.20
C ILE A 19 -2.93 -6.46 1.61
N LYS A 20 -3.36 -7.14 2.68
CA LYS A 20 -2.92 -6.86 4.06
C LYS A 20 -1.41 -6.99 4.24
N LYS A 21 -0.79 -8.03 3.67
CA LYS A 21 0.67 -8.24 3.73
C LYS A 21 1.42 -7.13 2.99
N ALA A 22 0.98 -6.78 1.79
CA ALA A 22 1.58 -5.72 0.98
C ALA A 22 1.44 -4.35 1.65
N PHE A 23 0.26 -4.04 2.18
CA PHE A 23 0.01 -2.84 2.96
C PHE A 23 0.94 -2.75 4.17
N ARG A 24 1.08 -3.80 4.98
CA ARG A 24 2.00 -3.82 6.12
C ARG A 24 3.45 -3.58 5.69
N SER A 25 3.89 -4.23 4.61
CA SER A 25 5.25 -4.07 4.09
C SER A 25 5.51 -2.64 3.61
N MET A 26 4.57 -2.04 2.88
CA MET A 26 4.65 -0.63 2.47
C MET A 26 4.55 0.34 3.65
N ALA A 27 3.68 0.06 4.61
CA ALA A 27 3.53 0.87 5.81
C ALA A 27 4.83 0.93 6.61
N MET A 28 5.56 -0.19 6.73
CA MET A 28 6.87 -0.21 7.39
C MET A 28 7.98 0.46 6.55
N LYS A 29 7.88 0.43 5.22
CA LYS A 29 8.85 1.04 4.30
C LYS A 29 8.70 2.56 4.20
N TYR A 30 7.46 3.03 4.10
CA TYR A 30 7.09 4.43 3.91
C TYR A 30 6.59 5.11 5.20
N HIS A 31 6.74 4.45 6.36
CA HIS A 31 6.36 5.05 7.63
C HIS A 31 7.02 6.43 7.80
N PRO A 32 6.32 7.48 8.25
CA PRO A 32 6.89 8.81 8.42
C PRO A 32 8.05 8.86 9.43
N ASP A 33 8.13 7.86 10.30
CA ASP A 33 9.22 7.68 11.28
C ASP A 33 10.50 7.07 10.67
N LYS A 34 10.42 6.58 9.42
CA LYS A 34 11.59 6.09 8.68
C LYS A 34 12.21 7.26 7.91
N PRO A 35 13.54 7.29 7.74
CA PRO A 35 14.21 8.31 6.92
C PRO A 35 13.85 8.23 5.43
N GLN A 36 13.28 7.10 4.97
CA GLN A 36 12.72 6.91 3.62
C GLN A 36 11.18 6.97 3.62
N GLY A 37 10.62 7.52 4.70
CA GLY A 37 9.19 7.70 4.89
C GLY A 37 8.60 8.59 3.81
N ASP A 38 7.44 8.19 3.31
CA ASP A 38 6.73 8.90 2.26
C ASP A 38 5.25 8.91 2.63
N SER A 39 4.81 10.02 3.22
CA SER A 39 3.43 10.19 3.71
C SER A 39 2.41 10.09 2.59
N GLU A 40 2.74 10.51 1.37
CA GLU A 40 1.87 10.41 0.20
C GLU A 40 1.70 8.96 -0.22
N LYS A 41 2.79 8.19 -0.31
CA LYS A 41 2.71 6.74 -0.59
C LYS A 41 2.01 5.97 0.51
N PHE A 42 2.23 6.33 1.77
CA PHE A 42 1.52 5.75 2.90
C PHE A 42 0.02 6.00 2.80
N ARG A 43 -0.39 7.22 2.47
CA ARG A 43 -1.79 7.60 2.27
C ARG A 43 -2.41 6.84 1.08
N GLN A 44 -1.69 6.72 -0.03
CA GLN A 44 -2.15 5.97 -1.21
C GLN A 44 -2.34 4.48 -0.90
N ALA A 45 -1.41 3.86 -0.17
CA ALA A 45 -1.53 2.48 0.29
C ALA A 45 -2.74 2.29 1.22
N ASN A 46 -3.04 3.28 2.07
CA ASN A 46 -4.21 3.25 2.96
C ASN A 46 -5.52 3.38 2.20
N ILE A 47 -5.58 4.26 1.19
CA ILE A 47 -6.75 4.41 0.31
C ILE A 47 -6.98 3.12 -0.48
N ALA A 48 -5.92 2.55 -1.05
CA ALA A 48 -5.95 1.27 -1.75
C ALA A 48 -6.53 0.17 -0.86
N TYR A 49 -6.03 0.02 0.37
CA TYR A 49 -6.53 -0.95 1.34
C TYR A 49 -7.98 -0.71 1.79
N LYS A 50 -8.47 0.54 1.72
CA LYS A 50 -9.85 0.88 2.13
C LYS A 50 -10.87 0.67 1.00
N VAL A 51 -10.40 0.66 -0.25
CA VAL A 51 -11.22 0.49 -1.45
C VAL A 51 -11.29 -0.97 -1.89
N LEU A 52 -10.23 -1.75 -1.64
CA LEU A 52 -10.12 -3.19 -1.91
C LEU A 52 -10.59 -4.03 -0.71
#